data_AF-I4W939-F1
#
_entry.id   AF-I4W939-F1
#
_cell.length_a   1.000
_cell.length_b   1.000
_cell.length_c   1.000
_cell.angle_alpha   90.00
_cell.angle_beta   90.00
_cell.angle_gamma   90.00
#
_symmetry.space_group_name_H-M   'P 1'
#
loop_
_entity.id
_entity.type
_entity.pdbx_description
1 polymer ?
#
loop_
_entity_poly.entity_id
_entity_poly.type
_entity_poly.pdbx_seq_one_letter_code
_entity_poly.pdbx_strand_id
1 'polypeptide(L)'
;MTGHGMDPGQNKGATVGILGKLFGSNDAAKDTISHAAPAEASGPQRTIRYDPALLNSLLHDHAELGTLFERIGKLMQDGRYDEIRPELVNFKTRLEAHILTENVRFYTYLEQSLAGDTHNAEMMRDFRREMNTIARGVVVFVKKYQSPGTFDATLQSEFAADYQSVGALFKQRINREESSLYPLYQPD
;
A
#
# COMPACT_ATOMS: atom_id res chain seq x y z
N MET A 1 38.09 -43.88 -12.60
CA MET A 1 38.68 -42.56 -12.30
C MET A 1 37.75 -41.52 -12.90
N THR A 2 36.78 -41.03 -12.12
CA THR A 2 36.79 -39.71 -11.39
C THR A 2 36.57 -38.54 -12.36
N GLY A 3 35.61 -37.63 -12.21
CA GLY A 3 34.55 -37.35 -11.23
C GLY A 3 33.62 -36.29 -11.87
N HIS A 4 32.31 -36.37 -11.68
CA HIS A 4 31.52 -35.46 -10.83
C HIS A 4 31.94 -33.98 -10.92
N GLY A 5 31.15 -33.18 -11.65
CA GLY A 5 31.22 -31.72 -11.66
C GLY A 5 29.80 -31.17 -11.62
N MET A 6 29.45 -30.59 -10.47
CA MET A 6 28.15 -30.10 -10.07
C MET A 6 27.53 -29.04 -10.99
N ASP A 7 26.22 -29.16 -11.12
CA ASP A 7 25.23 -28.13 -11.42
C ASP A 7 25.26 -26.99 -10.38
N PRO A 8 25.09 -25.72 -10.78
CA PRO A 8 24.40 -24.78 -9.91
C PRO A 8 23.26 -24.10 -10.66
N GLY A 9 22.09 -24.74 -10.63
CA GLY A 9 20.88 -24.23 -10.02
C GLY A 9 20.74 -22.71 -10.05
N GLN A 10 20.23 -22.19 -11.16
CA GLN A 10 19.65 -20.84 -11.19
C GLN A 10 18.39 -20.84 -10.31
N ASN A 11 18.60 -20.47 -9.04
CA ASN A 11 17.55 -20.11 -8.10
C ASN A 11 16.88 -18.82 -8.61
N LYS A 12 15.76 -18.98 -9.34
CA LYS A 12 14.84 -17.89 -9.61
C LYS A 12 14.22 -17.48 -8.28
N GLY A 13 14.84 -16.48 -7.63
CA GLY A 13 14.29 -15.84 -6.45
C GLY A 13 12.95 -15.22 -6.78
N ALA A 14 11.87 -15.96 -6.55
CA ALA A 14 10.54 -15.42 -6.46
C ALA A 14 10.47 -14.61 -5.16
N THR A 15 10.81 -13.32 -5.21
CA THR A 15 10.42 -12.39 -4.15
C THR A 15 8.92 -12.20 -4.25
N VAL A 16 8.17 -13.08 -3.57
CA VAL A 16 6.76 -12.87 -3.26
C VAL A 16 6.72 -11.65 -2.35
N GLY A 17 6.50 -10.47 -2.94
CA GLY A 17 6.28 -9.24 -2.19
C GLY A 17 5.07 -9.42 -1.29
N ILE A 18 5.21 -9.03 -0.03
CA ILE A 18 4.18 -9.10 1.02
C ILE A 18 2.85 -8.48 0.54
N LEU A 19 2.91 -7.53 -0.39
CA LEU A 19 1.81 -6.97 -1.17
C LEU A 19 0.82 -8.04 -1.72
N GLY A 20 1.30 -9.11 -2.35
CA GLY A 20 0.40 -10.12 -2.94
C GLY A 20 -0.51 -10.81 -1.91
N LYS A 21 -0.06 -10.89 -0.64
CA LYS A 21 -0.83 -11.45 0.48
C LYS A 21 -1.69 -10.40 1.18
N LEU A 22 -1.31 -9.12 1.13
CA LEU A 22 -2.08 -8.01 1.69
C LEU A 22 -3.24 -7.57 0.78
N PHE A 23 -3.22 -7.92 -0.51
CA PHE A 23 -4.22 -7.48 -1.48
C PHE A 23 -5.24 -8.54 -1.94
N GLY A 24 -5.25 -9.71 -1.29
CA GLY A 24 -6.28 -10.73 -1.47
C GLY A 24 -6.35 -11.32 -2.89
N SER A 25 -5.67 -12.45 -3.10
CA SER A 25 -6.07 -13.38 -4.17
C SER A 25 -7.37 -14.06 -3.76
N ASN A 26 -8.42 -13.86 -4.57
CA ASN A 26 -9.72 -14.47 -4.38
C ASN A 26 -9.73 -15.86 -5.05
N ASP A 27 -9.27 -16.89 -4.34
CA ASP A 27 -9.50 -18.29 -4.74
C ASP A 27 -10.53 -18.92 -3.81
N ALA A 28 -11.77 -18.96 -4.30
CA ALA A 28 -12.88 -19.62 -3.63
C ALA A 28 -12.83 -21.13 -3.88
N ALA A 29 -12.14 -21.86 -3.02
CA ALA A 29 -12.34 -23.31 -2.88
C ALA A 29 -13.49 -23.56 -1.91
N LYS A 30 -14.63 -24.02 -2.44
CA LYS A 30 -15.71 -24.63 -1.66
C LYS A 30 -15.21 -25.96 -1.10
N ASP A 31 -15.25 -26.12 0.22
CA ASP A 31 -15.44 -27.44 0.81
C ASP A 31 -16.40 -27.38 1.99
N THR A 32 -17.27 -28.38 2.03
CA THR A 32 -18.50 -28.44 2.81
C THR A 32 -18.35 -29.51 3.88
N ILE A 33 -18.45 -29.20 5.17
CA ILE A 33 -18.89 -30.18 6.19
C ILE A 33 -19.72 -29.47 7.28
N SER A 34 -20.86 -30.09 7.62
CA SER A 34 -21.86 -29.68 8.62
C SER A 34 -21.65 -30.43 9.96
N HIS A 35 -21.83 -29.75 11.10
CA HIS A 35 -22.78 -30.01 12.22
C HIS A 35 -22.29 -29.56 13.62
N ALA A 36 -23.03 -28.65 14.28
CA ALA A 36 -23.48 -28.69 15.70
C ALA A 36 -24.07 -27.32 16.15
N ALA A 37 -25.13 -27.34 16.97
CA ALA A 37 -25.98 -26.20 17.38
C ALA A 37 -25.59 -25.58 18.76
N PRO A 38 -26.30 -24.53 19.22
CA PRO A 38 -25.86 -23.13 19.24
C PRO A 38 -25.19 -22.74 20.57
N ALA A 39 -23.97 -22.21 20.50
CA ALA A 39 -23.47 -21.33 21.56
C ALA A 39 -24.14 -19.97 21.39
N GLU A 40 -24.61 -19.39 22.49
CA GLU A 40 -25.21 -18.07 22.53
C GLU A 40 -24.38 -17.07 21.71
N ALA A 41 -25.05 -16.43 20.75
CA ALA A 41 -24.44 -15.47 19.85
C ALA A 41 -23.96 -14.26 20.67
N SER A 42 -22.72 -14.35 21.15
CA SER A 42 -21.91 -13.19 21.46
C SER A 42 -21.95 -12.32 20.20
N GLY A 43 -22.57 -11.14 20.29
CA GLY A 43 -22.53 -10.17 19.19
C GLY A 43 -21.09 -9.99 18.73
N PRO A 44 -20.85 -9.62 17.46
CA PRO A 44 -19.51 -9.59 16.87
C PRO A 44 -18.55 -8.83 17.79
N GLN A 45 -17.64 -9.57 18.43
CA GLN A 45 -16.71 -9.01 19.41
C GLN A 45 -15.75 -8.08 18.67
N ARG A 46 -15.79 -6.78 19.00
CA ARG A 46 -14.88 -5.78 18.41
C ARG A 46 -13.43 -6.20 18.64
N THR A 47 -12.69 -6.39 17.56
CA THR A 47 -11.28 -6.80 17.62
C THR A 47 -10.34 -5.59 17.67
N ILE A 48 -10.81 -4.40 17.28
CA ILE A 48 -10.05 -3.15 17.35
C ILE A 48 -10.88 -2.09 18.07
N ARG A 49 -10.21 -1.30 18.91
CA ARG A 49 -10.79 -0.17 19.63
C ARG A 49 -10.33 1.15 19.02
N TYR A 50 -11.12 2.20 19.23
CA TYR A 50 -10.73 3.57 18.92
C TYR A 50 -9.38 3.91 19.54
N ASP A 51 -8.49 4.52 18.76
CA ASP A 51 -7.19 5.03 19.17
C ASP A 51 -7.09 6.52 18.79
N PRO A 52 -7.14 7.44 19.78
CA PRO A 52 -7.08 8.88 19.51
C PRO A 52 -5.76 9.33 18.88
N ALA A 53 -4.68 8.55 18.97
CA ALA A 53 -3.40 8.87 18.37
C ALA A 53 -3.28 8.41 16.90
N LEU A 54 -4.14 7.50 16.45
CA LEU A 54 -4.04 6.90 15.11
C LEU A 54 -4.12 7.94 14.01
N LEU A 55 -5.12 8.83 14.07
CA LEU A 55 -5.31 9.84 13.03
C LEU A 55 -4.10 10.78 12.91
N ASN A 56 -3.56 11.22 14.04
CA ASN A 56 -2.36 12.06 14.05
C ASN A 56 -1.14 11.33 13.45
N SER A 57 -1.01 10.01 13.69
CA SER A 57 0.06 9.21 13.08
C SER A 57 -0.08 9.08 11.57
N LEU A 58 -1.31 8.88 11.06
CA LEU A 58 -1.56 8.78 9.61
C LEU A 58 -1.30 10.11 8.88
N LEU A 59 -1.72 11.23 9.48
CA LEU A 59 -1.43 12.57 8.97
C LEU A 59 0.07 12.88 8.98
N HIS A 60 0.79 12.42 10.00
CA HIS A 60 2.24 12.55 10.03
C HIS A 60 2.91 11.74 8.92
N ASP A 61 2.48 10.50 8.70
CA ASP A 61 2.96 9.66 7.60
C ASP A 61 2.74 10.36 6.23
N HIS A 62 1.58 11.00 6.00
CA HIS A 62 1.32 11.77 4.78
C HIS A 62 2.35 12.89 4.57
N ALA A 63 2.66 13.65 5.62
CA ALA A 63 3.65 14.72 5.55
C ALA A 63 5.06 14.18 5.25
N GLU A 64 5.46 13.07 5.87
CA GLU A 64 6.74 12.41 5.59
C GLU A 64 6.81 11.91 4.14
N LEU A 65 5.76 11.25 3.66
CA LEU A 65 5.66 10.76 2.29
C LEU A 65 5.71 11.90 1.26
N GLY A 66 5.01 13.01 1.52
CA GLY A 66 5.07 14.21 0.70
C GLY A 66 6.48 14.78 0.61
N THR A 67 7.17 14.88 1.76
CA THR A 67 8.55 15.37 1.84
C THR A 67 9.52 14.47 1.05
N LEU A 68 9.39 13.15 1.15
CA LEU A 68 10.19 12.20 0.37
C LEU A 68 9.93 12.34 -1.14
N PHE A 69 8.67 12.49 -1.53
CA PHE A 69 8.29 12.66 -2.93
C PHE A 69 8.87 13.96 -3.52
N GLU A 70 8.77 15.07 -2.80
CA GLU A 70 9.38 16.36 -3.18
C GLU A 70 10.90 16.26 -3.33
N ARG A 71 11.57 15.54 -2.42
CA ARG A 71 13.02 15.31 -2.50
C ARG A 71 13.39 14.54 -3.77
N ILE A 72 12.63 13.52 -4.15
CA ILE A 72 12.82 12.81 -5.42
C ILE A 72 12.68 13.76 -6.62
N GLY A 73 11.66 14.61 -6.62
CA GLY A 73 11.46 15.63 -7.65
C GLY A 73 12.62 16.62 -7.74
N LYS A 74 13.19 17.02 -6.60
CA LYS A 74 14.35 17.90 -6.55
C LYS A 74 15.61 17.23 -7.12
N LEU A 75 15.88 15.97 -6.78
CA LEU A 75 16.99 15.22 -7.36
C LEU A 75 16.88 15.11 -8.88
N MET A 76 15.67 14.87 -9.39
CA MET A 76 15.40 14.88 -10.83
C MET A 76 15.70 16.24 -11.47
N GLN A 77 15.23 17.34 -10.88
CA GLN A 77 15.47 18.70 -11.38
C GLN A 77 16.95 19.07 -11.37
N ASP A 78 17.69 18.62 -10.35
CA ASP A 78 19.12 18.88 -10.20
C ASP A 78 19.98 17.92 -11.07
N GLY A 79 19.37 17.01 -11.84
CA GLY A 79 20.06 16.03 -12.68
C GLY A 79 20.75 14.89 -11.91
N ARG A 80 20.45 14.73 -10.63
CA ARG A 80 21.09 13.78 -9.69
C ARG A 80 20.39 12.42 -9.71
N TYR A 81 20.27 11.82 -10.89
CA TYR A 81 19.51 10.59 -11.11
C TYR A 81 20.05 9.36 -10.38
N ASP A 82 21.36 9.31 -10.11
CA ASP A 82 21.97 8.21 -9.35
C ASP A 82 21.46 8.12 -7.91
N GLU A 83 20.97 9.23 -7.36
CA GLU A 83 20.46 9.33 -5.99
C GLU A 83 18.95 9.07 -5.89
N ILE A 84 18.23 9.02 -7.02
CA ILE A 84 16.79 8.81 -7.03
C ILE A 84 16.43 7.39 -6.56
N ARG A 85 17.25 6.39 -6.91
CA ARG A 85 17.00 4.98 -6.60
C ARG A 85 16.82 4.70 -5.10
N PRO A 86 17.76 5.07 -4.20
CA PRO A 86 17.56 4.86 -2.77
C PRO A 86 16.35 5.63 -2.22
N GLU A 87 16.06 6.82 -2.74
CA GLU A 87 14.89 7.59 -2.31
C GLU A 87 13.57 6.93 -2.74
N LEU A 88 13.49 6.34 -3.94
CA LEU A 88 12.33 5.56 -4.38
C LEU A 88 12.07 4.34 -3.48
N VAL A 89 13.13 3.64 -3.07
CA VAL A 89 13.02 2.50 -2.14
C VAL A 89 12.54 2.96 -0.77
N ASN A 90 13.05 4.09 -0.28
CA ASN A 90 12.60 4.68 0.99
C ASN A 90 11.12 5.07 0.92
N PHE A 91 10.72 5.83 -0.12
CA PHE A 91 9.33 6.22 -0.35
C PHE A 91 8.40 5.00 -0.42
N LYS A 92 8.76 3.98 -1.18
CA LYS A 92 7.99 2.73 -1.27
C LYS A 92 7.79 2.08 0.10
N THR A 93 8.87 1.95 0.87
CA THR A 93 8.84 1.28 2.18
C THR A 93 7.93 2.03 3.16
N ARG A 94 8.02 3.35 3.19
CA ARG A 94 7.17 4.21 4.02
C ARG A 94 5.70 4.11 3.60
N LEU A 95 5.43 4.13 2.30
CA LEU A 95 4.08 4.03 1.78
C LEU A 95 3.45 2.66 2.13
N GLU A 96 4.21 1.58 2.02
CA GLU A 96 3.74 0.25 2.39
C GLU A 96 3.41 0.15 3.89
N ALA A 97 4.25 0.74 4.75
CA ALA A 97 4.00 0.77 6.20
C ALA A 97 2.74 1.60 6.55
N HIS A 98 2.56 2.74 5.89
CA HIS A 98 1.38 3.59 6.03
C HIS A 98 0.10 2.82 5.63
N ILE A 99 0.08 2.23 4.42
CA ILE A 99 -1.06 1.46 3.92
C ILE A 99 -1.40 0.29 4.84
N LEU A 100 -0.38 -0.41 5.37
CA LEU A 100 -0.60 -1.51 6.30
C LEU A 100 -1.29 -1.03 7.59
N THR A 101 -0.80 0.08 8.15
CA THR A 101 -1.37 0.68 9.37
C THR A 101 -2.81 1.10 9.15
N GLU A 102 -3.10 1.77 8.03
CA GLU A 102 -4.45 2.19 7.68
C GLU A 102 -5.39 0.98 7.48
N ASN A 103 -4.97 -0.03 6.71
CA ASN A 103 -5.78 -1.22 6.46
C ASN A 103 -6.10 -2.02 7.72
N VAL A 104 -5.09 -2.23 8.57
CA VAL A 104 -5.23 -3.09 9.76
C VAL A 104 -5.92 -2.35 10.89
N ARG A 105 -5.63 -1.06 11.11
CA ARG A 105 -6.13 -0.33 12.28
C ARG A 105 -7.35 0.50 11.93
N PHE A 106 -7.22 1.38 10.93
CA PHE A 106 -8.23 2.37 10.60
C PHE A 106 -9.45 1.74 9.94
N TYR A 107 -9.27 1.00 8.85
CA TYR A 107 -10.38 0.39 8.12
C TYR A 107 -11.11 -0.70 8.94
N THR A 108 -10.37 -1.55 9.67
CA THR A 108 -11.00 -2.56 10.54
C THR A 108 -11.82 -1.93 11.66
N TYR A 109 -11.39 -0.81 12.24
CA TYR A 109 -12.20 -0.06 13.19
C TYR A 109 -13.49 0.47 12.53
N LEU A 110 -13.36 1.20 11.41
CA LEU A 110 -14.52 1.75 10.73
C LEU A 110 -15.53 0.67 10.30
N GLU A 111 -15.06 -0.49 9.84
CA GLU A 111 -15.93 -1.63 9.51
C GLU A 111 -16.72 -2.16 10.71
N GLN A 112 -16.12 -2.13 11.91
CA GLN A 112 -16.77 -2.56 13.15
C GLN A 112 -17.73 -1.50 13.69
N SER A 113 -17.36 -0.22 13.60
CA SER A 113 -18.15 0.91 14.10
C SER A 113 -19.34 1.24 13.20
N LEU A 114 -19.20 1.03 11.89
CA LEU A 114 -20.24 1.30 10.90
C LEU A 114 -20.99 0.02 10.49
N ALA A 115 -20.86 -1.05 11.28
CA ALA A 115 -21.56 -2.31 11.04
C ALA A 115 -23.09 -2.10 11.07
N GLY A 116 -23.72 -2.12 9.89
CA GLY A 116 -25.16 -1.85 9.71
C GLY A 116 -25.47 -0.61 8.88
N ASP A 117 -24.46 0.23 8.59
CA ASP A 117 -24.60 1.36 7.69
C ASP A 117 -24.18 0.96 6.26
N THR A 118 -25.18 0.59 5.45
CA THR A 118 -24.96 0.12 4.08
C THR A 118 -24.42 1.22 3.16
N HIS A 119 -24.73 2.49 3.44
CA HIS A 119 -24.23 3.62 2.65
C HIS A 119 -22.72 3.82 2.87
N ASN A 120 -22.30 3.83 4.14
CA ASN A 120 -20.88 3.96 4.48
C ASN A 120 -20.07 2.71 4.08
N ALA A 121 -20.67 1.52 4.06
CA ALA A 121 -20.01 0.31 3.58
C ALA A 121 -19.61 0.37 2.09
N GLU A 122 -20.47 0.92 1.22
CA GLU A 122 -20.14 1.11 -0.19
C GLU A 122 -19.03 2.14 -0.38
N MET A 123 -19.11 3.27 0.34
CA MET A 123 -18.09 4.30 0.34
C MET A 123 -16.72 3.76 0.77
N MET A 124 -16.66 2.99 1.86
CA MET A 124 -15.42 2.37 2.35
C MET A 124 -14.80 1.42 1.32
N ARG A 125 -15.63 0.65 0.60
CA ARG A 125 -15.17 -0.25 -0.46
C ARG A 125 -14.56 0.53 -1.63
N ASP A 126 -15.12 1.69 -1.98
CA ASP A 126 -14.58 2.55 -3.03
C ASP A 126 -13.23 3.13 -2.65
N PHE A 127 -13.07 3.62 -1.42
CA PHE A 127 -11.77 4.09 -0.92
C PHE A 127 -10.70 2.97 -0.95
N ARG A 128 -11.05 1.74 -0.52
CA ARG A 128 -10.12 0.60 -0.59
C ARG A 128 -9.70 0.27 -2.03
N ARG A 129 -10.62 0.33 -3.00
CA ARG A 129 -10.31 0.10 -4.42
C ARG A 129 -9.36 1.16 -4.98
N GLU A 130 -9.58 2.42 -4.61
CA GLU A 130 -8.70 3.53 -4.97
C GLU A 130 -7.29 3.30 -4.38
N MET A 131 -7.19 2.86 -3.12
CA MET A 131 -5.90 2.53 -2.47
C MET A 131 -5.11 1.48 -3.18
N ASN A 132 -5.76 0.38 -3.50
CA ASN A 132 -5.09 -0.72 -4.19
C ASN A 132 -4.59 -0.29 -5.56
N THR A 133 -5.29 0.63 -6.23
CA THR A 133 -4.88 1.13 -7.55
C THR A 133 -3.64 2.03 -7.44
N ILE A 134 -3.61 2.96 -6.49
CA ILE A 134 -2.48 3.87 -6.28
C ILE A 134 -1.25 3.13 -5.77
N ALA A 135 -1.43 2.23 -4.79
CA ALA A 135 -0.36 1.39 -4.27
C ALA A 135 0.31 0.57 -5.38
N ARG A 136 -0.50 -0.04 -6.27
CA ARG A 136 0.02 -0.75 -7.45
C ARG A 136 0.76 0.19 -8.41
N GLY A 137 0.23 1.38 -8.67
CA GLY A 137 0.89 2.40 -9.50
C GLY A 137 2.28 2.77 -8.96
N VAL A 138 2.38 3.05 -7.66
CA VAL A 138 3.66 3.37 -7.00
C VAL A 138 4.63 2.18 -7.05
N VAL A 139 4.16 0.96 -6.80
CA VAL A 139 5.02 -0.23 -6.88
C VAL A 139 5.56 -0.43 -8.29
N VAL A 140 4.74 -0.25 -9.32
CA VAL A 140 5.17 -0.32 -10.72
C VAL A 140 6.19 0.77 -11.04
N PHE A 141 5.92 2.01 -10.62
CA PHE A 141 6.82 3.15 -10.77
C PHE A 141 8.19 2.88 -10.13
N VAL A 142 8.22 2.50 -8.85
CA VAL A 142 9.46 2.20 -8.13
C VAL A 142 10.18 1.02 -8.78
N LYS A 143 9.46 -0.03 -9.19
CA LYS A 143 10.06 -1.19 -9.86
C LYS A 143 10.71 -0.82 -11.20
N LYS A 144 10.07 0.05 -11.99
CA LYS A 144 10.62 0.54 -13.26
C LYS A 144 11.96 1.24 -13.03
N TYR A 145 12.04 2.15 -12.07
CA TYR A 145 13.19 3.02 -11.89
C TYR A 145 14.23 2.56 -10.86
N GLN A 146 13.96 1.48 -10.11
CA GLN A 146 14.97 0.82 -9.28
C GLN A 146 15.84 -0.19 -10.06
N SER A 147 15.46 -0.52 -11.31
CA SER A 147 16.16 -1.53 -12.12
C SER A 147 17.58 -1.07 -12.49
N PRO A 148 18.63 -1.88 -12.27
CA PRO A 148 20.02 -1.48 -12.53
C PRO A 148 20.23 -0.91 -13.94
N GLY A 149 21.01 0.17 -14.06
CA GLY A 149 21.30 0.83 -15.33
C GLY A 149 21.52 2.33 -15.19
N THR A 150 22.03 2.96 -16.25
CA THR A 150 22.19 4.42 -16.31
C THR A 150 20.86 5.07 -16.66
N PHE A 151 20.57 6.22 -16.05
CA PHE A 151 19.49 7.10 -16.50
C PHE A 151 19.94 7.82 -17.78
N ASP A 152 19.69 7.20 -18.93
CA ASP A 152 19.84 7.87 -20.22
C ASP A 152 18.73 8.92 -20.44
N ALA A 153 18.88 9.74 -21.49
CA ALA A 153 17.95 10.83 -21.76
C ALA A 153 16.49 10.36 -21.94
N THR A 154 16.29 9.16 -22.49
CA THR A 154 14.95 8.57 -22.67
C THR A 154 14.36 8.23 -21.31
N LEU A 155 15.09 7.51 -20.47
CA LEU A 155 14.62 7.11 -19.14
C LEU A 155 14.40 8.32 -18.22
N GLN A 156 15.21 9.38 -18.35
CA GLN A 156 15.01 10.64 -17.63
C GLN A 156 13.68 11.32 -18.02
N SER A 157 13.36 11.36 -19.32
CA SER A 157 12.11 11.92 -19.82
C SER A 157 10.89 11.11 -19.38
N GLU A 158 10.98 9.77 -19.47
CA GLU A 158 9.93 8.88 -18.97
C GLU A 158 9.74 9.03 -17.46
N PHE A 159 10.83 9.14 -16.70
CA PHE A 159 10.78 9.34 -15.26
C PHE A 159 10.04 10.62 -14.89
N ALA A 160 10.33 11.71 -15.58
CA ALA A 160 9.65 12.97 -15.36
C ALA A 160 8.14 12.86 -15.60
N ALA A 161 7.72 12.21 -16.69
CA ALA A 161 6.31 11.99 -16.99
C ALA A 161 5.62 11.11 -15.94
N ASP A 162 6.23 9.98 -15.59
CA ASP A 162 5.69 9.04 -14.61
C ASP A 162 5.65 9.66 -13.20
N TYR A 163 6.67 10.43 -12.81
CA TYR A 163 6.72 11.15 -11.54
C TYR A 163 5.54 12.13 -11.40
N GLN A 164 5.22 12.89 -12.46
CA GLN A 164 4.07 13.80 -12.44
C GLN A 164 2.75 13.04 -12.32
N SER A 165 2.59 11.95 -13.07
CA SER A 165 1.38 11.12 -13.04
C SER A 165 1.16 10.49 -11.65
N VAL A 166 2.19 9.87 -11.09
CA VAL A 166 2.15 9.27 -9.74
C VAL A 166 1.91 10.33 -8.68
N GLY A 167 2.58 11.49 -8.78
CA GLY A 167 2.40 12.59 -7.84
C GLY A 167 0.97 13.15 -7.83
N ALA A 168 0.32 13.24 -9.00
CA ALA A 168 -1.07 13.68 -9.09
C ALA A 168 -2.02 12.69 -8.40
N LEU A 169 -1.85 11.38 -8.65
CA LEU A 169 -2.65 10.33 -8.01
C LEU A 169 -2.45 10.32 -6.48
N PHE A 170 -1.20 10.45 -6.04
CA PHE A 170 -0.85 10.46 -4.61
C PHE A 170 -1.49 11.66 -3.88
N LYS A 171 -1.37 12.88 -4.45
CA LYS A 171 -2.01 14.09 -3.89
C LYS A 171 -3.52 13.99 -3.86
N GLN A 172 -4.14 13.50 -4.93
CA GLN A 172 -5.58 13.29 -4.98
C GLN A 172 -6.02 12.37 -3.83
N ARG A 173 -5.25 11.32 -3.56
CA ARG A 173 -5.59 10.39 -2.49
C ARG A 173 -5.53 11.00 -1.10
N ILE A 174 -4.40 11.60 -0.74
CA ILE A 174 -4.23 12.26 0.56
C ILE A 174 -5.39 13.21 0.81
N ASN A 175 -5.71 14.05 -0.17
CA ASN A 175 -6.81 14.99 -0.04
C ASN A 175 -8.15 14.30 0.24
N ARG A 176 -8.47 13.20 -0.45
CA ARG A 176 -9.73 12.47 -0.25
C ARG A 176 -9.78 11.75 1.09
N GLU A 177 -8.67 11.19 1.55
CA GLU A 177 -8.60 10.59 2.88
C GLU A 177 -8.87 11.62 3.95
N GLU A 178 -8.10 12.71 3.93
CA GLU A 178 -8.17 13.76 4.94
C GLU A 178 -9.51 14.49 4.93
N SER A 179 -10.08 14.77 3.75
CA SER A 179 -11.32 15.54 3.64
C SER A 179 -12.60 14.72 3.83
N SER A 180 -12.55 13.41 3.60
CA SER A 180 -13.77 12.60 3.47
C SER A 180 -13.76 11.30 4.25
N LEU A 181 -12.60 10.62 4.34
CA LEU A 181 -12.52 9.34 5.04
C LEU A 181 -12.23 9.53 6.54
N TYR A 182 -11.20 10.30 6.87
CA TYR A 182 -10.76 10.55 8.25
C TYR A 182 -11.83 11.20 9.16
N PRO A 183 -12.74 12.06 8.66
CA PRO A 183 -13.86 12.56 9.47
C PRO A 183 -14.76 11.46 10.04
N LEU A 184 -14.83 10.28 9.41
CA LEU A 184 -15.63 9.13 9.89
C LEU A 184 -15.01 8.47 11.12
N TYR A 185 -13.75 8.75 11.43
CA TYR A 185 -13.03 8.16 12.56
C TYR A 185 -13.34 8.88 13.87
N GLN A 186 -14.50 8.56 14.44
CA GLN A 186 -14.98 9.10 15.71
C GLN A 186 -15.03 7.98 16.77
N PRO A 187 -14.87 8.31 18.07
CA PRO A 187 -15.15 7.35 19.14
C PRO A 187 -16.61 6.91 19.09
N ASP A 188 -16.85 5.62 19.36
CA ASP A 188 -18.18 5.01 19.43
C ASP A 188 -19.05 5.55 20.57
#